data_AF-A0A815RBS2-F1
#
_entry.id   AF-A0A815RBS2-F1
#
_cell.length_a   1.000
_cell.length_b   1.000
_cell.length_c   1.000
_cell.angle_alpha   90.00
_cell.angle_beta   90.00
_cell.angle_gamma   90.00
#
_symmetry.space_group_name_H-M   'P 1'
#
loop_
_entity.id
_entity.type
_entity.pdbx_description
1 polymer ?
#
loop_
_entity_poly.entity_id
_entity_poly.type
_entity_poly.pdbx_seq_one_letter_code
_entity_poly.pdbx_strand_id
1 'polypeptide(L)'
;MRTKDRRYLKLLDRLRHGKCNQSDYELLLTRVVGQPSVKSLSDSPWNKAPLLVYRNAVRTQLNNKAAIHKAAEVGQALMVCIAQDSCKGKPIEDPMLMKKLLKLSDSKTEHLPGLLPFVPGMPVILTQNLATELGLINGVNGIFRQLVYHEESISTESLSQIFPNNTQYIRRPTYALIEISKSKIECNLETLQSKIVPIPLMEQTLRVDIADILLKDKKPKSTQKTILSIQVLYRWLKINLVY
;
A
#
# COMPACT_ATOMS: atom_id res chain seq x y z
N MET A 1 7.53 25.10 -10.62
CA MET A 1 7.10 24.63 -11.96
C MET A 1 7.46 23.15 -12.10
N ARG A 2 6.52 22.26 -12.46
CA ARG A 2 6.71 20.78 -12.39
C ARG A 2 7.56 20.17 -13.53
N THR A 3 7.70 20.86 -14.66
CA THR A 3 8.60 20.48 -15.77
C THR A 3 9.13 21.75 -16.43
N LYS A 4 10.34 21.69 -17.01
CA LYS A 4 10.96 22.79 -17.78
C LYS A 4 10.79 22.64 -19.30
N ASP A 5 10.33 21.48 -19.76
CA ASP A 5 10.12 21.20 -21.19
C ASP A 5 8.89 21.94 -21.71
N ARG A 6 9.11 22.97 -22.53
CA ARG A 6 8.04 23.81 -23.11
C ARG A 6 7.14 23.03 -24.06
N ARG A 7 7.67 22.05 -24.82
CA ARG A 7 6.88 21.24 -25.75
C ARG A 7 5.94 20.34 -24.97
N TYR A 8 6.45 19.70 -23.92
CA TYR A 8 5.65 18.85 -23.04
C TYR A 8 4.61 19.66 -22.24
N LEU A 9 4.95 20.86 -21.76
CA LEU A 9 3.98 21.74 -21.09
C LEU A 9 2.79 22.10 -21.99
N LYS A 10 3.05 22.47 -23.25
CA LYS A 10 2.00 22.78 -24.22
C LYS A 10 1.11 21.57 -24.52
N LEU A 11 1.70 20.37 -24.61
CA LEU A 11 0.95 19.13 -24.76
C LEU A 11 0.03 18.90 -23.55
N LEU A 12 0.55 19.00 -22.33
CA LEU A 12 -0.24 18.77 -21.11
C LEU A 12 -1.40 19.77 -20.97
N ASP A 13 -1.19 21.03 -21.37
CA ASP A 13 -2.24 22.05 -21.39
C ASP A 13 -3.35 21.72 -22.40
N ARG A 14 -3.00 21.32 -23.62
CA ARG A 14 -3.99 20.86 -24.61
C ARG A 14 -4.74 19.61 -24.16
N LEU A 15 -4.03 18.65 -23.57
CA LEU A 15 -4.62 17.41 -23.05
C LEU A 15 -5.67 17.70 -21.97
N ARG A 16 -5.38 18.64 -21.05
CA ARG A 16 -6.33 19.07 -20.02
C ARG A 16 -7.64 19.61 -20.60
N HIS A 17 -7.59 20.29 -21.73
CA HIS A 17 -8.75 20.92 -22.37
C HIS A 17 -9.38 20.06 -23.48
N GLY A 18 -8.89 18.82 -23.69
CA GLY A 18 -9.38 17.96 -24.78
C GLY A 18 -9.05 18.47 -26.18
N LYS A 19 -7.99 19.27 -26.33
CA LYS A 19 -7.56 19.91 -27.59
C LYS A 19 -6.28 19.31 -28.18
N CYS A 20 -6.00 18.04 -27.88
CA CYS A 20 -4.83 17.35 -28.42
C CYS A 20 -4.86 17.32 -29.94
N ASN A 21 -3.69 17.46 -30.57
CA ASN A 21 -3.53 17.36 -32.00
C ASN A 21 -2.64 16.18 -32.39
N GLN A 22 -2.48 15.96 -33.69
CA GLN A 22 -1.68 14.86 -34.24
C GLN A 22 -0.24 14.86 -33.70
N SER A 23 0.39 16.04 -33.58
CA SER A 23 1.77 16.15 -33.06
C SER A 23 1.89 15.78 -31.58
N ASP A 24 0.81 15.94 -30.79
CA ASP A 24 0.76 15.49 -29.39
C ASP A 24 0.68 13.98 -29.31
N TYR A 25 -0.18 13.38 -30.15
CA TYR A 25 -0.32 11.92 -30.25
C TYR A 25 1.01 11.26 -30.63
N GLU A 26 1.66 11.75 -31.68
CA GLU A 26 2.97 11.25 -32.12
C GLU A 26 4.04 11.40 -31.03
N LEU A 27 4.03 12.53 -30.30
CA LEU A 27 4.95 12.71 -29.18
C LEU A 27 4.72 11.68 -28.07
N LEU A 28 3.46 11.34 -27.74
CA LEU A 28 3.16 10.30 -26.75
C LEU A 28 3.56 8.91 -27.23
N LEU A 29 3.42 8.61 -28.53
CA LEU A 29 3.87 7.34 -29.10
C LEU A 29 5.38 7.12 -28.95
N THR A 30 6.20 8.18 -28.96
CA THR A 30 7.65 8.07 -28.66
C THR A 30 7.95 7.59 -27.24
N ARG A 31 6.94 7.56 -26.35
CA ARG A 31 7.08 7.17 -24.94
C ARG A 31 6.47 5.79 -24.65
N VAL A 32 5.95 5.11 -25.66
CA VAL A 32 5.49 3.73 -25.53
C VAL A 32 6.70 2.80 -25.56
N VAL A 33 6.85 1.99 -24.51
CA VAL A 33 7.91 0.98 -24.42
C VAL A 33 7.66 -0.11 -25.48
N GLY A 34 8.69 -0.49 -26.23
CA GLY A 34 8.60 -1.46 -27.34
C GLY A 34 9.25 -0.97 -28.63
N GLN A 35 9.73 0.28 -28.67
CA GLN A 35 10.61 0.80 -29.71
C GLN A 35 12.07 0.36 -29.45
N PRO A 36 12.96 0.34 -30.47
CA PRO A 36 14.36 -0.10 -30.32
C PRO A 36 15.22 0.69 -29.32
N SER A 37 14.67 1.75 -28.71
CA SER A 37 15.34 2.63 -27.75
C SER A 37 15.47 2.06 -26.34
N VAL A 38 14.66 1.05 -25.94
CA VAL A 38 14.73 0.43 -24.61
C VAL A 38 15.05 -1.06 -24.74
N LYS A 39 16.26 -1.46 -24.33
CA LYS A 39 16.71 -2.86 -24.38
C LYS A 39 16.00 -3.74 -23.36
N SER A 40 15.80 -3.24 -22.14
CA SER A 40 15.14 -3.95 -21.06
C SER A 40 14.50 -2.99 -20.05
N LEU A 41 13.35 -3.39 -19.49
CA LEU A 41 12.72 -2.69 -18.37
C LEU A 41 13.36 -3.01 -17.01
N SER A 42 14.21 -4.04 -16.96
CA SER A 42 15.00 -4.37 -15.77
C SER A 42 16.19 -3.43 -15.57
N ASP A 43 16.51 -2.62 -16.58
CA ASP A 43 17.61 -1.66 -16.53
C ASP A 43 17.16 -0.32 -15.94
N SER A 44 18.10 0.39 -15.31
CA SER A 44 17.87 1.76 -14.84
C SER A 44 17.63 2.70 -16.02
N PRO A 45 16.70 3.67 -15.93
CA PRO A 45 15.91 4.04 -14.75
C PRO A 45 14.57 3.28 -14.61
N TRP A 46 14.22 2.40 -15.56
CA TRP A 46 12.90 1.75 -15.63
C TRP A 46 12.62 0.83 -14.46
N ASN A 47 13.64 0.13 -13.98
CA ASN A 47 13.54 -0.74 -12.80
C ASN A 47 13.25 -0.01 -11.48
N LYS A 48 13.26 1.33 -11.48
CA LYS A 48 12.93 2.19 -10.34
C LYS A 48 11.75 3.12 -10.62
N ALA A 49 11.16 3.02 -11.81
CA ALA A 49 10.06 3.88 -12.21
C ALA A 49 8.76 3.41 -11.53
N PRO A 50 7.99 4.30 -10.89
CA PRO A 50 6.71 3.92 -10.29
C PRO A 50 5.68 3.58 -11.37
N LEU A 51 4.85 2.57 -11.12
CA LEU A 51 3.76 2.19 -12.01
C LEU A 51 2.46 2.89 -11.61
N LEU A 52 1.80 3.46 -12.62
CA LEU A 52 0.48 4.07 -12.50
C LEU A 52 -0.54 3.16 -13.16
N VAL A 53 -1.57 2.79 -12.41
CA VAL A 53 -2.64 1.92 -12.91
C VAL A 53 -4.01 2.52 -12.61
N TYR A 54 -4.98 2.22 -13.47
CA TYR A 54 -6.34 2.75 -13.34
C TYR A 54 -7.11 2.15 -12.16
N ARG A 55 -6.91 0.86 -11.85
CA ARG A 55 -7.66 0.14 -10.82
C ARG A 55 -6.79 -0.16 -9.60
N ASN A 56 -7.30 0.16 -8.41
CA ASN A 56 -6.65 -0.18 -7.14
C ASN A 56 -6.41 -1.69 -6.98
N ALA A 57 -7.33 -2.53 -7.43
CA ALA A 57 -7.15 -3.98 -7.40
C ALA A 57 -5.91 -4.44 -8.20
N VAL A 58 -5.63 -3.79 -9.34
CA VAL A 58 -4.43 -4.09 -10.15
C VAL A 58 -3.18 -3.59 -9.42
N ARG A 59 -3.22 -2.40 -8.82
CA ARG A 59 -2.12 -1.86 -8.00
C ARG A 59 -1.76 -2.84 -6.89
N THR A 60 -2.76 -3.32 -6.14
CA THR A 60 -2.56 -4.27 -5.03
C THR A 60 -1.94 -5.58 -5.52
N GLN A 61 -2.41 -6.13 -6.65
CA GLN A 61 -1.81 -7.34 -7.22
C GLN A 61 -0.35 -7.12 -7.66
N LEU A 62 -0.05 -6.00 -8.31
CA LEU A 62 1.32 -5.65 -8.71
C LEU A 62 2.23 -5.46 -7.50
N ASN A 63 1.77 -4.73 -6.48
CA ASN A 63 2.48 -4.52 -5.23
C ASN A 63 2.77 -5.84 -4.50
N ASN A 64 1.80 -6.77 -4.45
CA ASN A 64 2.00 -8.09 -3.87
C ASN A 64 3.07 -8.89 -4.64
N LYS A 65 2.99 -8.92 -5.98
CA LYS A 65 4.00 -9.59 -6.83
C LYS A 65 5.38 -8.99 -6.65
N ALA A 66 5.48 -7.67 -6.59
CA ALA A 66 6.74 -6.98 -6.43
C ALA A 66 7.36 -7.24 -5.05
N ALA A 67 6.56 -7.30 -3.99
CA ALA A 67 7.03 -7.69 -2.66
C ALA A 67 7.54 -9.14 -2.63
N ILE A 68 6.84 -10.08 -3.28
CA ILE A 68 7.28 -11.49 -3.41
C ILE A 68 8.60 -11.58 -4.18
N HIS A 69 8.71 -10.88 -5.31
CA HIS A 69 9.94 -10.85 -6.09
C HIS A 69 11.10 -10.26 -5.27
N LYS A 70 10.87 -9.17 -4.55
CA LYS A 70 11.89 -8.53 -3.72
C LYS A 70 12.33 -9.41 -2.55
N ALA A 71 11.41 -10.17 -1.94
CA ALA A 71 11.74 -11.18 -0.93
C ALA A 71 12.68 -12.25 -1.48
N ALA A 72 12.41 -12.75 -2.68
CA ALA A 72 13.30 -13.70 -3.36
C ALA A 72 14.66 -13.10 -3.71
N GLU A 73 14.68 -11.86 -4.23
CA GLU A 73 15.91 -11.13 -4.59
C GLU A 73 16.84 -10.90 -3.38
N VAL A 74 16.27 -10.56 -2.22
CA VAL A 74 17.03 -10.27 -0.99
C VAL A 74 17.34 -11.55 -0.20
N GLY A 75 16.74 -12.69 -0.56
CA GLY A 75 16.90 -13.95 0.16
C GLY A 75 16.27 -13.94 1.56
N GLN A 76 15.22 -13.13 1.76
CA GLN A 76 14.52 -13.00 3.04
C GLN A 76 13.07 -13.47 2.93
N ALA A 77 12.54 -14.03 4.03
CA ALA A 77 11.12 -14.37 4.11
C ALA A 77 10.26 -13.10 4.01
N LEU A 78 9.16 -13.19 3.25
CA LEU A 78 8.17 -12.13 3.18
C LEU A 78 7.49 -11.99 4.54
N MET A 79 7.36 -10.76 5.05
CA MET A 79 6.51 -10.47 6.20
C MET A 79 5.16 -9.93 5.71
N VAL A 80 4.07 -10.28 6.37
CA VAL A 80 2.74 -9.76 6.05
C VAL A 80 2.07 -9.26 7.31
N CYS A 81 1.84 -7.95 7.42
CA CYS A 81 1.01 -7.40 8.48
C CYS A 81 -0.46 -7.70 8.19
N ILE A 82 -1.13 -8.27 9.19
CA ILE A 82 -2.55 -8.62 9.14
C ILE A 82 -3.34 -7.47 9.75
N ALA A 83 -4.36 -6.99 9.04
CA ALA A 83 -5.30 -6.05 9.60
C ALA A 83 -5.98 -6.64 10.86
N GLN A 84 -6.06 -5.85 11.91
CA GLN A 84 -6.83 -6.21 13.10
C GLN A 84 -8.16 -5.50 13.03
N ASP A 85 -9.26 -6.25 12.96
CA ASP A 85 -10.59 -5.66 12.82
C ASP A 85 -11.37 -5.79 14.13
N SER A 86 -12.10 -4.74 14.49
CA SER A 86 -13.02 -4.72 15.64
C SER A 86 -14.39 -4.24 15.21
N CYS A 87 -15.40 -4.46 16.05
CA CYS A 87 -16.76 -3.95 15.87
C CYS A 87 -17.23 -3.37 17.20
N LYS A 88 -17.55 -2.07 17.24
CA LYS A 88 -17.97 -1.38 18.47
C LYS A 88 -16.99 -1.60 19.63
N GLY A 89 -15.69 -1.55 19.33
CA GLY A 89 -14.60 -1.74 20.30
C GLY A 89 -14.31 -3.19 20.69
N LYS A 90 -15.08 -4.17 20.19
CA LYS A 90 -14.82 -5.60 20.44
C LYS A 90 -14.08 -6.23 19.27
N PRO A 91 -13.02 -7.04 19.50
CA PRO A 91 -12.36 -7.77 18.42
C PRO A 91 -13.37 -8.63 17.66
N ILE A 92 -13.17 -8.77 16.36
CA ILE A 92 -13.97 -9.73 15.58
C ILE A 92 -13.37 -11.11 15.80
N GLU A 93 -14.12 -11.98 16.48
CA GLU A 93 -13.69 -13.34 16.81
C GLU A 93 -14.15 -14.39 15.79
N ASP A 94 -15.18 -14.10 14.99
CA ASP A 94 -15.69 -15.02 13.96
C ASP A 94 -14.65 -15.21 12.84
N PRO A 95 -14.04 -16.41 12.70
CA PRO A 95 -13.01 -16.66 11.70
C PRO A 95 -13.51 -16.49 10.26
N MET A 96 -14.81 -16.74 10.01
CA MET A 96 -15.40 -16.57 8.68
C MET A 96 -15.49 -15.09 8.33
N LEU A 97 -15.97 -14.26 9.25
CA LEU A 97 -16.04 -12.81 9.07
C LEU A 97 -14.64 -12.20 8.92
N MET A 98 -13.67 -12.59 9.77
CA MET A 98 -12.28 -12.15 9.67
C MET A 98 -11.71 -12.43 8.27
N LYS A 99 -11.83 -13.67 7.78
CA LYS A 99 -11.34 -14.04 6.44
C LYS A 99 -12.00 -13.23 5.33
N LYS A 100 -13.27 -12.88 5.46
CA LYS A 100 -13.97 -12.07 4.47
C LYS A 100 -13.52 -10.61 4.52
N LEU A 101 -13.31 -10.05 5.71
CA LEU A 101 -12.81 -8.68 5.89
C LEU A 101 -11.39 -8.53 5.33
N LEU A 102 -10.50 -9.50 5.59
CA LEU A 102 -9.15 -9.51 5.02
C LEU A 102 -9.12 -9.55 3.49
N LYS A 103 -10.18 -10.08 2.85
CA LYS A 103 -10.32 -10.17 1.39
C LYS A 103 -11.07 -8.99 0.77
N LEU A 104 -11.52 -8.02 1.57
CA LEU A 104 -12.17 -6.83 1.02
C LEU A 104 -11.21 -6.07 0.11
N SER A 105 -11.75 -5.57 -0.99
CA SER A 105 -11.00 -4.68 -1.87
C SER A 105 -10.64 -3.40 -1.12
N ASP A 106 -9.42 -2.94 -1.28
CA ASP A 106 -8.92 -1.69 -0.70
C ASP A 106 -9.80 -0.47 -1.06
N SER A 107 -10.50 -0.49 -2.20
CA SER A 107 -11.48 0.55 -2.55
C SER A 107 -12.69 0.65 -1.61
N LYS A 108 -12.99 -0.40 -0.85
CA LYS A 108 -14.06 -0.43 0.17
C LYS A 108 -13.56 -0.11 1.58
N THR A 109 -12.25 0.02 1.75
CA THR A 109 -11.58 0.19 3.05
C THR A 109 -10.64 1.39 3.03
N GLU A 110 -11.02 2.46 2.32
CA GLU A 110 -10.25 3.71 2.24
C GLU A 110 -8.78 3.51 1.84
N HIS A 111 -8.54 2.58 0.92
CA HIS A 111 -7.23 2.17 0.39
C HIS A 111 -6.34 1.42 1.39
N LEU A 112 -6.95 0.78 2.38
CA LEU A 112 -6.24 0.00 3.40
C LEU A 112 -6.48 -1.51 3.15
N PRO A 113 -5.51 -2.26 2.62
CA PRO A 113 -5.69 -3.66 2.19
C PRO A 113 -5.68 -4.65 3.36
N GLY A 114 -6.47 -5.72 3.43
CA GLY A 114 -6.46 -6.63 4.61
C GLY A 114 -5.09 -7.23 5.01
N LEU A 115 -4.16 -7.33 4.05
CA LEU A 115 -2.84 -7.90 4.21
C LEU A 115 -1.81 -6.95 3.59
N LEU A 116 -0.82 -6.47 4.37
CA LEU A 116 0.29 -5.65 3.86
C LEU A 116 1.56 -6.49 3.76
N PRO A 117 2.05 -6.84 2.56
CA PRO A 117 3.34 -7.48 2.43
C PRO A 117 4.48 -6.48 2.61
N PHE A 118 5.55 -6.94 3.27
CA PHE A 118 6.75 -6.20 3.57
C PHE A 118 8.01 -7.03 3.39
N VAL A 119 9.05 -6.38 2.88
CA VAL A 119 10.42 -6.89 2.83
C VAL A 119 11.39 -5.70 2.90
N PRO A 120 12.45 -5.77 3.72
CA PRO A 120 13.48 -4.73 3.76
C PRO A 120 13.98 -4.33 2.37
N GLY A 121 14.15 -3.01 2.17
CA GLY A 121 14.60 -2.43 0.91
C GLY A 121 13.48 -2.11 -0.08
N MET A 122 12.21 -2.38 0.25
CA MET A 122 11.10 -2.03 -0.64
C MET A 122 10.75 -0.53 -0.57
N PRO A 123 10.38 0.07 -1.72
CA PRO A 123 9.83 1.42 -1.78
C PRO A 123 8.43 1.50 -1.13
N VAL A 124 8.25 2.52 -0.31
CA VAL A 124 6.99 2.82 0.38
C VAL A 124 6.66 4.30 0.29
N ILE A 125 5.39 4.66 0.46
CA ILE A 125 4.93 6.05 0.47
C ILE A 125 4.08 6.32 1.70
N LEU A 126 4.34 7.43 2.38
CA LEU A 126 3.48 7.89 3.46
C LEU A 126 2.09 8.25 2.91
N THR A 127 1.04 7.74 3.54
CA THR A 127 -0.35 7.97 3.11
C THR A 127 -1.04 9.11 3.85
N GLN A 128 -0.40 9.67 4.88
CA GLN A 128 -0.93 10.77 5.68
C GLN A 128 0.17 11.70 6.15
N ASN A 129 -0.24 12.89 6.60
CA ASN A 129 0.63 13.82 7.30
C ASN A 129 0.89 13.31 8.72
N LEU A 130 2.16 13.29 9.10
CA LEU A 130 2.64 12.91 10.44
C LEU A 130 3.18 14.13 11.17
N ALA A 131 4.13 14.81 10.54
CA ALA A 131 4.83 15.97 11.05
C ALA A 131 5.30 16.80 9.84
N THR A 132 4.51 17.79 9.45
CA THR A 132 4.73 18.57 8.22
C THR A 132 6.01 19.39 8.31
N GLU A 133 6.30 19.90 9.50
CA GLU A 133 7.51 20.61 9.90
C GLU A 133 8.77 19.76 9.72
N LEU A 134 8.67 18.44 9.93
CA LEU A 134 9.76 17.47 9.74
C LEU A 134 9.81 16.89 8.31
N GLY A 135 8.92 17.34 7.42
CA GLY A 135 8.80 16.81 6.06
C GLY A 135 8.16 15.42 5.98
N LEU A 136 7.51 14.95 7.05
CA LEU A 136 6.76 13.69 7.08
C LEU A 136 5.32 13.93 6.64
N ILE A 137 5.14 14.10 5.33
CA ILE A 137 3.86 14.46 4.71
C ILE A 137 3.32 13.33 3.83
N ASN A 138 2.01 13.37 3.57
CA ASN A 138 1.38 12.46 2.61
C ASN A 138 2.07 12.60 1.23
N GLY A 139 2.41 11.46 0.63
CA GLY A 139 3.07 11.37 -0.67
C GLY A 139 4.59 11.35 -0.61
N VAL A 140 5.20 11.42 0.58
CA VAL A 140 6.66 11.26 0.71
C VAL A 140 7.05 9.80 0.55
N ASN A 141 8.02 9.55 -0.35
CA ASN A 141 8.60 8.24 -0.55
C ASN A 141 9.66 7.94 0.51
N GLY A 142 9.75 6.68 0.89
CA GLY A 142 10.79 6.12 1.74
C GLY A 142 11.15 4.70 1.34
N ILE A 143 12.13 4.15 2.04
CA ILE A 143 12.55 2.75 1.92
C ILE A 143 12.24 2.07 3.24
N PHE A 144 11.41 1.02 3.20
CA PHE A 144 11.13 0.23 4.38
C PHE A 144 12.39 -0.53 4.80
N ARG A 145 12.76 -0.42 6.08
CA ARG A 145 13.97 -1.04 6.65
C ARG A 145 13.64 -2.21 7.55
N GLN A 146 12.67 -2.05 8.45
CA GLN A 146 12.35 -3.08 9.43
C GLN A 146 10.93 -2.92 9.96
N LEU A 147 10.29 -4.04 10.29
CA LEU A 147 9.09 -4.08 11.11
C LEU A 147 9.50 -4.45 12.53
N VAL A 148 9.05 -3.68 13.52
CA VAL A 148 9.27 -3.99 14.93
C VAL A 148 7.98 -4.59 15.49
N TYR A 149 8.10 -5.77 16.11
CA TYR A 149 7.01 -6.56 16.67
C TYR A 149 7.55 -7.52 17.74
N HIS A 150 6.66 -8.04 18.58
CA HIS A 150 7.00 -9.09 19.54
C HIS A 150 6.77 -10.47 18.93
N GLU A 151 7.55 -11.49 19.33
CA GLU A 151 7.46 -12.86 18.78
C GLU A 151 6.06 -13.47 18.90
N GLU A 152 5.34 -13.17 19.97
CA GLU A 152 3.93 -13.57 20.19
C GLU A 152 2.94 -13.00 19.16
N SER A 153 3.39 -12.06 18.33
CA SER A 153 2.59 -11.43 17.28
C SER A 153 2.62 -12.21 15.98
N ILE A 154 3.51 -13.21 15.87
CA ILE A 154 3.61 -14.09 14.71
C ILE A 154 2.43 -15.06 14.73
N SER A 155 1.67 -15.06 13.65
CA SER A 155 0.56 -15.99 13.42
C SER A 155 1.10 -17.30 12.86
N THR A 156 0.64 -18.42 13.41
CA THR A 156 0.92 -19.77 12.89
C THR A 156 0.06 -20.13 11.68
N GLU A 157 -1.03 -19.40 11.47
CA GLU A 157 -1.98 -19.63 10.38
C GLU A 157 -1.50 -19.02 9.06
N SER A 158 -1.51 -19.81 7.98
CA SER A 158 -1.44 -19.28 6.62
C SER A 158 -2.78 -18.69 6.22
N LEU A 159 -2.83 -17.37 6.03
CA LEU A 159 -4.07 -16.62 5.75
C LEU A 159 -4.32 -16.38 4.26
N SER A 160 -3.32 -16.63 3.41
CA SER A 160 -3.39 -16.35 1.98
C SER A 160 -2.60 -17.36 1.16
N GLN A 161 -3.18 -17.78 0.05
CA GLN A 161 -2.51 -18.60 -0.98
C GLN A 161 -1.70 -17.76 -1.97
N ILE A 162 -1.80 -16.42 -1.89
CA ILE A 162 -1.09 -15.50 -2.79
C ILE A 162 0.39 -15.40 -2.41
N PHE A 163 0.71 -15.57 -1.12
CA PHE A 163 2.06 -15.42 -0.61
C PHE A 163 2.76 -16.78 -0.45
N PRO A 164 4.11 -16.83 -0.58
CA PRO A 164 4.88 -18.07 -0.40
C PRO A 164 4.67 -18.74 0.96
N ASN A 165 4.91 -20.06 1.03
CA ASN A 165 4.70 -20.85 2.25
C ASN A 165 5.57 -20.41 3.44
N ASN A 166 6.75 -19.82 3.20
CA ASN A 166 7.64 -19.31 4.23
C ASN A 166 7.30 -17.88 4.69
N THR A 167 6.13 -17.35 4.32
CA THR A 167 5.68 -16.00 4.71
C THR A 167 5.39 -15.94 6.21
N GLN A 168 5.93 -14.92 6.88
CA GLN A 168 5.64 -14.64 8.28
C GLN A 168 4.48 -13.66 8.40
N TYR A 169 3.40 -14.08 9.04
CA TYR A 169 2.22 -13.25 9.22
C TYR A 169 2.21 -12.59 10.61
N ILE A 170 2.08 -11.27 10.68
CA ILE A 170 2.22 -10.47 11.91
C ILE A 170 0.90 -9.78 12.25
N ARG A 171 0.33 -10.06 13.43
CA ARG A 171 -0.97 -9.46 13.86
C ARG A 171 -0.82 -8.15 14.61
N ARG A 172 0.26 -7.97 15.36
CA ARG A 172 0.45 -6.84 16.29
C ARG A 172 1.85 -6.21 16.14
N PRO A 173 2.14 -5.56 15.00
CA PRO A 173 3.37 -4.78 14.92
C PRO A 173 3.32 -3.61 15.89
N THR A 174 4.49 -3.11 16.29
CA THR A 174 4.65 -1.95 17.19
C THR A 174 4.89 -0.68 16.38
N TYR A 175 5.77 -0.75 15.36
CA TYR A 175 6.02 0.32 14.39
C TYR A 175 6.86 -0.22 13.22
N ALA A 176 7.01 0.58 12.15
CA ALA A 176 7.98 0.31 11.08
C ALA A 176 9.08 1.35 11.06
N LEU A 177 10.31 0.92 10.80
CA LEU A 177 11.43 1.79 10.52
C LEU A 177 11.50 2.06 9.03
N ILE A 178 11.43 3.34 8.65
CA ILE A 178 11.44 3.77 7.26
C ILE A 178 12.52 4.82 7.08
N GLU A 179 13.38 4.60 6.08
CA GLU A 179 14.32 5.61 5.67
C GLU A 179 13.63 6.61 4.74
N ILE A 180 13.63 7.87 5.13
CA ILE A 180 13.01 8.96 4.36
C ILE A 180 14.09 9.99 4.05
N SER A 181 14.67 9.90 2.86
CA SER A 181 15.86 10.71 2.51
C SER A 181 15.60 12.23 2.50
N LYS A 182 14.32 12.63 2.35
CA LYS A 182 13.84 14.01 2.29
C LYS A 182 13.35 14.56 3.64
N SER A 183 13.42 13.77 4.71
CA SER A 183 13.01 14.27 6.03
C SER A 183 13.96 15.37 6.50
N LYS A 184 13.43 16.29 7.29
CA LYS A 184 14.20 17.37 7.95
C LYS A 184 14.60 16.99 9.37
N ILE A 185 14.65 15.69 9.66
CA ILE A 185 15.01 15.19 10.98
C ILE A 185 16.53 15.26 11.08
N GLU A 186 17.02 16.29 11.75
CA GLU A 186 18.44 16.54 11.98
C GLU A 186 18.96 15.82 13.24
N CYS A 187 18.06 15.48 14.15
CA CYS A 187 18.38 14.73 15.36
C CYS A 187 18.54 13.25 15.04
N ASN A 188 19.70 12.69 15.38
CA ASN A 188 19.79 11.27 15.66
C ASN A 188 18.88 11.03 16.88
N LEU A 189 17.67 10.48 16.66
CA LEU A 189 16.97 9.78 17.74
C LEU A 189 18.01 8.84 18.33
N GLU A 190 18.30 8.92 19.63
CA GLU A 190 19.60 8.58 20.27
C GLU A 190 20.24 7.21 19.93
N THR A 191 19.51 6.33 19.24
CA THR A 191 19.91 4.98 18.79
C THR A 191 19.68 4.69 17.29
N LEU A 192 19.04 5.57 16.54
CA LEU A 192 18.70 5.38 15.12
C LEU A 192 19.64 6.15 14.20
N GLN A 193 20.00 5.51 13.08
CA GLN A 193 20.77 6.16 12.02
C GLN A 193 19.98 7.35 11.43
N SER A 194 20.71 8.39 11.01
CA SER A 194 20.13 9.57 10.37
C SER A 194 19.12 9.20 9.28
N LYS A 195 17.97 9.90 9.24
CA LYS A 195 16.87 9.74 8.27
C LYS A 195 16.01 8.47 8.41
N ILE A 196 16.28 7.61 9.40
CA ILE A 196 15.36 6.54 9.77
C ILE A 196 14.30 7.10 10.71
N VAL A 197 13.03 6.86 10.36
CA VAL A 197 11.87 7.37 11.08
C VAL A 197 11.01 6.20 11.54
N PRO A 198 10.67 6.11 12.85
CA PRO A 198 9.68 5.17 13.33
C PRO A 198 8.29 5.65 12.93
N ILE A 199 7.60 4.86 12.12
CA ILE A 199 6.22 5.10 11.73
C ILE A 199 5.32 4.24 12.61
N PRO A 200 4.53 4.86 13.51
CA PRO A 200 3.66 4.12 14.41
C PRO A 200 2.50 3.49 13.62
N LEU A 201 1.84 2.52 14.25
CA LEU A 201 0.55 2.08 13.78
C LEU A 201 -0.46 3.20 13.99
N MET A 202 -1.35 3.33 13.02
CA MET A 202 -2.56 4.10 13.18
C MET A 202 -3.75 3.20 13.33
N GLU A 203 -4.74 3.74 14.01
CA GLU A 203 -6.09 3.22 14.04
C GLU A 203 -6.95 4.09 13.13
N GLN A 204 -7.62 3.47 12.16
CA GLN A 204 -8.60 4.15 11.32
C GLN A 204 -9.95 3.47 11.46
N THR A 205 -10.98 4.27 11.70
CA THR A 205 -12.36 3.79 11.78
C THR A 205 -13.00 3.84 10.40
N LEU A 206 -13.45 2.69 9.92
CA LEU A 206 -14.15 2.56 8.64
C LEU A 206 -15.59 2.11 8.90
N ARG A 207 -16.55 2.54 8.07
CA ARG A 207 -17.89 1.93 8.02
C ARG A 207 -17.94 0.96 6.86
N VAL A 208 -18.10 -0.33 7.19
CA VAL A 208 -18.30 -1.36 6.17
C VAL A 208 -19.70 -1.93 6.31
N ASP A 209 -20.42 -2.02 5.18
CA ASP A 209 -21.72 -2.67 5.13
C ASP A 209 -21.54 -4.20 5.21
N ILE A 210 -22.09 -4.80 6.25
CA ILE A 210 -22.02 -6.24 6.52
C ILE A 210 -22.86 -7.02 5.50
N ALA A 211 -23.92 -6.41 4.98
CA ALA A 211 -24.79 -7.02 3.98
C ALA A 211 -23.99 -7.46 2.75
N ASP A 212 -23.07 -6.60 2.30
CA ASP A 212 -22.14 -6.88 1.19
C ASP A 212 -21.18 -8.05 1.46
N ILE A 213 -20.89 -8.33 2.73
CA ILE A 213 -19.93 -9.34 3.18
C ILE A 213 -20.61 -10.70 3.36
N LEU A 214 -21.84 -10.72 3.92
CA LEU A 214 -22.53 -11.95 4.32
C LEU A 214 -23.55 -12.46 3.29
N LEU A 215 -24.15 -11.61 2.44
CA LEU A 215 -25.32 -11.98 1.63
C LEU A 215 -25.04 -12.76 0.34
N LYS A 216 -23.79 -13.08 0.00
CA LYS A 216 -23.54 -13.93 -1.18
C LYS A 216 -23.97 -15.39 -1.00
N ASP A 217 -24.25 -15.83 0.24
CA ASP A 217 -24.53 -17.24 0.52
C ASP A 217 -25.99 -17.57 0.88
N LYS A 218 -26.88 -16.60 1.11
CA LYS A 218 -28.30 -16.89 1.43
C LYS A 218 -29.28 -15.83 0.90
N LYS A 219 -30.32 -16.29 0.19
CA LYS A 219 -31.51 -15.48 -0.16
C LYS A 219 -32.14 -14.93 1.13
N PRO A 220 -32.53 -13.64 1.18
CA PRO A 220 -33.01 -13.04 2.42
C PRO A 220 -34.45 -13.50 2.71
N LYS A 221 -34.67 -14.07 3.90
CA LYS A 221 -35.98 -14.08 4.56
C LYS A 221 -35.99 -12.95 5.60
N SER A 222 -36.84 -11.97 5.34
CA SER A 222 -37.56 -11.06 6.25
C SER A 222 -36.84 -10.40 7.43
N THR A 223 -36.86 -9.06 7.38
CA THR A 223 -37.07 -8.12 8.50
C THR A 223 -36.27 -8.32 9.80
N GLN A 224 -35.04 -7.81 9.79
CA GLN A 224 -34.49 -7.14 10.97
C GLN A 224 -33.51 -6.06 10.51
N LYS A 225 -33.96 -4.79 10.55
CA LYS A 225 -33.10 -3.61 10.37
C LYS A 225 -32.19 -3.54 11.60
N THR A 226 -31.08 -4.26 11.58
CA THR A 226 -30.16 -4.34 12.72
C THR A 226 -28.80 -3.77 12.30
N ILE A 227 -28.61 -2.47 12.61
CA ILE A 227 -27.34 -1.74 12.77
C ILE A 227 -26.22 -2.18 11.80
N LEU A 228 -26.27 -1.68 10.57
CA LEU A 228 -25.47 -2.10 9.41
C LEU A 228 -24.17 -1.30 9.21
N SER A 229 -23.45 -0.99 10.28
CA SER A 229 -22.11 -0.40 10.16
C SER A 229 -21.18 -0.97 11.20
N ILE A 230 -20.22 -1.79 10.76
CA ILE A 230 -19.09 -2.18 11.62
C ILE A 230 -18.12 -1.01 11.64
N GLN A 231 -17.75 -0.58 12.84
CA GLN A 231 -16.65 0.33 13.07
C GLN A 231 -15.37 -0.49 13.15
N VAL A 232 -14.69 -0.67 12.01
CA VAL A 232 -13.45 -1.46 11.94
C VAL A 232 -12.28 -0.59 12.39
N LEU A 233 -11.55 -1.01 13.42
CA LEU A 233 -10.34 -0.35 13.90
C LEU A 233 -9.10 -0.81 13.13
N TYR A 234 -8.83 -0.21 11.99
CA TYR A 234 -7.73 -0.62 11.12
C TYR A 234 -6.37 -0.25 11.72
N ARG A 235 -5.63 -1.24 12.24
CA ARG A 235 -4.27 -1.04 12.78
C ARG A 235 -3.19 -1.19 11.72
N TRP A 236 -2.77 -0.08 11.12
CA TRP A 236 -1.91 -0.07 9.94
C TRP A 236 -0.73 0.86 10.03
N LEU A 237 0.35 0.50 9.35
CA LEU A 237 1.44 1.43 9.10
C LEU A 237 0.94 2.48 8.11
N LYS A 238 1.31 3.75 8.31
CA LYS A 238 0.93 4.87 7.42
C LYS A 238 1.61 4.82 6.05
N ILE A 239 1.78 3.63 5.49
CA ILE A 239 2.51 3.41 4.25
C ILE A 239 1.78 2.53 3.26
N ASN A 240 1.95 2.86 1.98
CA ASN A 240 1.61 2.00 0.87
C ASN A 240 2.86 1.60 0.11
N LEU A 241 2.80 0.46 -0.57
CA LEU A 241 3.85 0.04 -1.49
C LEU A 241 3.78 0.87 -2.77
N VAL A 242 4.94 1.29 -3.27
CA VAL A 242 5.06 1.99 -4.55
C VAL A 242 5.99 1.21 -5.44
N TYR A 243 5.41 0.46 -6.36
CA TYR A 243 6.13 -0.16 -7.47
C TYR A 243 5.64 0.41 -8.78
#